data_AF-A0A965Y8S7-F1
#
_entry.id   AF-A0A965Y8S7-F1
#
_cell.length_a   1.000
_cell.length_b   1.000
_cell.length_c   1.000
_cell.angle_alpha   90.00
_cell.angle_beta   90.00
_cell.angle_gamma   90.00
#
_symmetry.space_group_name_H-M   'P 1'
#
loop_
_entity.id
_entity.type
_entity.pdbx_description
1 polymer ?
#
loop_
_entity_poly.entity_id
_entity_poly.type
_entity_poly.pdbx_seq_one_letter_code
_entity_poly.pdbx_strand_id
1 'polypeptide(L)'
;MNWQQYFYFIGTTVFLPIWILLFLKKESRKDMLLTGLFMGLGAVIIEHLYAKIDYWTPIFIFSKFPFEDFYYGFIFGGIGSELHEIILRKKNSLKKLYPTHKKTIIFLFLICFFSFIFFVNILKLNSIIAHIFAPILIGVFIGILRKDLFIDQIYNGIFIMILTTLMFWILLIIEPQLFIKYWYIDNLSGIFILKIPIEEYLFAFAVGFGLGNIYEFTFGYSVIKNKNKKSYLKK
;
A
#
# COMPACT_ATOMS: atom_id res chain seq x y z
N MET A 1 -24.33 16.68 -15.92
CA MET A 1 -22.89 16.74 -15.57
C MET A 1 -22.37 15.32 -15.54
N ASN A 2 -21.35 15.00 -16.34
CA ASN A 2 -20.90 13.61 -16.54
C ASN A 2 -19.95 13.20 -15.41
N TRP A 3 -20.50 12.89 -14.22
CA TRP A 3 -19.74 12.56 -13.00
C TRP A 3 -18.73 11.41 -13.18
N GLN A 4 -18.95 10.59 -14.20
CA GLN A 4 -18.10 9.46 -14.58
C GLN A 4 -16.64 9.86 -14.84
N GLN A 5 -16.38 11.08 -15.31
CA GLN A 5 -15.02 11.59 -15.55
C GLN A 5 -14.28 11.96 -14.26
N TYR A 6 -15.00 12.20 -13.17
CA TYR A 6 -14.42 12.57 -11.87
C TYR A 6 -14.30 11.36 -10.93
N PHE A 7 -14.79 10.19 -11.34
CA PHE A 7 -14.95 9.04 -10.47
C PHE A 7 -13.64 8.61 -9.79
N TYR A 8 -12.56 8.47 -10.56
CA TYR A 8 -11.26 8.06 -10.01
C TYR A 8 -10.70 9.12 -9.05
N PHE A 9 -10.81 10.40 -9.42
CA PHE A 9 -10.40 11.50 -8.57
C PHE A 9 -11.22 11.58 -7.27
N ILE A 10 -12.53 11.32 -7.32
CA ILE A 10 -13.38 11.26 -6.13
C ILE A 10 -12.91 10.13 -5.21
N GLY A 11 -12.69 8.93 -5.75
CA GLY A 11 -12.24 7.77 -4.97
C GLY A 11 -10.93 8.02 -4.22
N THR A 12 -9.97 8.63 -4.89
CA THR A 12 -8.68 8.99 -4.28
C THR A 12 -8.81 10.12 -3.25
N THR A 13 -9.68 11.09 -3.49
CA THR A 13 -9.88 12.27 -2.62
C THR A 13 -10.59 11.94 -1.31
N VAL A 14 -11.36 10.85 -1.23
CA VAL A 14 -12.02 10.40 0.00
C VAL A 14 -11.04 10.25 1.18
N PHE A 15 -9.78 9.92 0.91
CA PHE A 15 -8.75 9.78 1.94
C PHE A 15 -7.97 11.04 2.27
N LEU A 16 -8.16 12.11 1.50
CA LEU A 16 -7.48 13.38 1.74
C LEU A 16 -7.70 13.91 3.16
N PRO A 17 -8.91 13.84 3.78
CA PRO A 17 -9.09 14.26 5.16
C PRO A 17 -8.22 13.47 6.15
N ILE A 18 -8.11 12.15 5.97
CA ILE A 18 -7.26 11.29 6.82
C ILE A 18 -5.79 11.68 6.63
N TRP A 19 -5.36 11.85 5.38
CA TRP A 19 -4.00 12.28 5.06
C TRP A 19 -3.68 13.62 5.71
N ILE A 20 -4.55 14.62 5.60
CA ILE A 20 -4.35 15.95 6.21
C ILE A 20 -4.23 15.84 7.72
N LEU A 21 -5.14 15.11 8.39
CA LEU A 21 -5.11 14.94 9.84
C LEU A 21 -3.80 14.33 10.33
N LEU A 22 -3.25 13.36 9.59
CA LEU A 22 -1.94 12.78 9.89
C LEU A 22 -0.81 13.76 9.59
N PHE A 23 -0.87 14.47 8.47
CA PHE A 23 0.13 15.45 8.05
C PHE A 23 0.25 16.65 8.99
N LEU A 24 -0.83 17.02 9.70
CA LEU A 24 -0.77 18.07 10.70
C LEU A 24 0.23 17.75 11.82
N LYS A 25 0.49 16.47 12.10
CA LYS A 25 1.54 16.03 13.04
C LYS A 25 2.92 16.33 12.45
N LYS A 26 3.66 17.24 13.09
CA LYS A 26 4.97 17.71 12.60
C LYS A 26 5.97 16.57 12.36
N GLU A 27 5.93 15.54 13.19
CA GLU A 27 6.86 14.42 13.16
C GLU A 27 6.62 13.44 11.99
N SER A 28 5.44 13.48 11.38
CA SER A 28 4.98 12.59 10.30
C SER A 28 5.30 13.15 8.90
N ARG A 29 5.35 14.48 8.76
CA ARG A 29 5.37 15.17 7.46
C ARG A 29 6.45 14.68 6.51
N LYS A 30 7.69 14.55 7.00
CA LYS A 30 8.82 14.19 6.13
C LYS A 30 8.65 12.78 5.56
N ASP A 31 8.24 11.84 6.41
CA ASP A 31 8.08 10.45 6.02
C ASP A 31 6.87 10.28 5.10
N MET A 32 5.76 10.98 5.39
CA MET A 32 4.59 11.04 4.52
C MET A 32 4.90 11.60 3.13
N LEU A 33 5.65 12.72 3.04
CA LEU A 33 5.98 13.35 1.75
C LEU A 33 6.94 12.47 0.94
N LEU A 34 7.97 11.89 1.57
CA LEU A 34 8.94 11.05 0.88
C LEU A 34 8.31 9.74 0.39
N THR A 35 7.54 9.08 1.26
CA THR A 35 6.86 7.82 0.93
C THR A 35 5.77 8.07 -0.10
N GLY A 36 4.97 9.13 0.07
CA GLY A 36 3.98 9.56 -0.90
C GLY A 36 4.60 9.87 -2.26
N LEU A 37 5.69 10.63 -2.32
CA LEU A 37 6.37 10.93 -3.58
C LEU A 37 6.86 9.66 -4.29
N PHE A 38 7.49 8.75 -3.55
CA PHE A 38 7.98 7.49 -4.10
C PHE A 38 6.83 6.60 -4.62
N MET A 39 5.78 6.43 -3.82
CA MET A 39 4.62 5.61 -4.18
C MET A 39 3.80 6.24 -5.31
N GLY A 40 3.67 7.56 -5.35
CA GLY A 40 2.99 8.29 -6.44
C GLY A 40 3.72 8.13 -7.77
N LEU A 41 5.05 8.29 -7.80
CA LEU A 41 5.83 8.05 -9.01
C LEU A 41 5.76 6.58 -9.44
N GLY A 42 5.85 5.65 -8.49
CA GLY A 42 5.70 4.22 -8.76
C GLY A 42 4.34 3.86 -9.36
N ALA A 43 3.26 4.42 -8.81
CA ALA A 43 1.90 4.21 -9.30
C ALA A 43 1.76 4.64 -10.77
N VAL A 44 2.26 5.83 -11.14
CA VAL A 44 2.24 6.30 -12.55
C VAL A 44 2.94 5.33 -13.49
N ILE A 45 4.14 4.87 -13.12
CA ILE A 45 4.96 3.99 -13.96
C ILE A 45 4.25 2.66 -14.15
N ILE A 46 3.84 2.02 -13.07
CA ILE A 46 3.25 0.68 -13.14
C ILE A 46 1.89 0.72 -13.81
N GLU A 47 1.10 1.76 -13.54
CA GLU A 47 -0.21 1.90 -14.13
C GLU A 47 -0.13 2.02 -15.66
N HIS A 48 0.76 2.89 -16.15
CA HIS A 48 0.88 3.14 -17.59
C HIS A 48 1.52 1.97 -18.35
N LEU A 49 2.44 1.24 -17.73
CA LEU A 49 3.16 0.15 -18.38
C LEU A 49 2.42 -1.19 -18.32
N TYR A 50 1.52 -1.38 -17.35
CA TYR A 50 0.97 -2.71 -17.06
C TYR A 50 -0.53 -2.67 -16.75
N ALA A 51 -0.94 -1.99 -15.68
CA ALA A 51 -2.31 -2.10 -15.16
C ALA A 51 -3.41 -1.73 -16.17
N LYS A 52 -3.17 -0.70 -17.02
CA LYS A 52 -4.13 -0.27 -18.07
C LYS A 52 -4.32 -1.30 -19.19
N ILE A 53 -3.38 -2.22 -19.34
CA ILE A 53 -3.35 -3.18 -20.43
C ILE A 53 -4.31 -4.33 -20.14
N ASP A 54 -4.31 -4.86 -18.91
CA ASP A 54 -4.96 -6.13 -18.61
C ASP A 54 -5.71 -6.18 -17.25
N TYR A 55 -5.64 -5.14 -16.42
CA TYR A 55 -6.34 -5.11 -15.12
C TYR A 55 -7.57 -4.18 -15.12
N TRP A 56 -7.43 -2.91 -15.50
CA TRP A 56 -8.53 -1.94 -15.45
C TRP A 56 -8.33 -0.74 -16.37
N THR A 57 -9.37 0.11 -16.52
CA THR A 57 -9.42 1.27 -17.41
C THR A 57 -9.88 2.53 -16.68
N PRO A 58 -8.96 3.28 -16.04
CA PRO A 58 -9.32 4.54 -15.41
C PRO A 58 -9.71 5.62 -16.41
N ILE A 59 -10.69 6.44 -16.02
CA ILE A 59 -10.98 7.72 -16.68
C ILE A 59 -10.32 8.84 -15.88
N PHE A 60 -9.40 9.56 -16.52
CA PHE A 60 -8.71 10.72 -15.95
C PHE A 60 -9.45 12.01 -16.26
N ILE A 61 -9.43 12.94 -15.31
CA ILE A 61 -9.78 14.36 -15.53
C ILE A 61 -8.77 14.98 -16.48
N PHE A 62 -7.48 14.68 -16.28
CA PHE A 62 -6.39 15.22 -17.09
C PHE A 62 -5.85 14.15 -18.04
N SER A 63 -6.32 14.15 -19.30
CA SER A 63 -5.93 13.13 -20.29
C SER A 63 -4.44 13.08 -20.64
N LYS A 64 -3.69 14.16 -20.40
CA LYS A 64 -2.26 14.28 -20.77
C LYS A 64 -1.30 13.91 -19.64
N PHE A 65 -1.76 13.90 -18.40
CA PHE A 65 -0.92 13.60 -17.24
C PHE A 65 -1.73 12.71 -16.28
N PRO A 66 -1.23 11.52 -15.93
CA PRO A 66 -1.91 10.60 -15.01
C PRO A 66 -1.84 11.13 -13.56
N PHE A 67 -2.42 12.30 -13.33
CA PHE A 67 -2.40 13.00 -12.06
C PHE A 67 -3.01 12.14 -10.96
N GLU A 68 -4.12 11.47 -11.27
CA GLU A 68 -4.87 10.64 -10.35
C GLU A 68 -4.08 9.41 -9.91
N ASP A 69 -3.24 8.83 -10.79
CA ASP A 69 -2.35 7.72 -10.43
C ASP A 69 -1.27 8.19 -9.45
N PHE A 70 -0.65 9.33 -9.74
CA PHE A 70 0.31 9.95 -8.83
C PHE A 70 -0.34 10.31 -7.49
N TYR A 71 -1.53 10.93 -7.55
CA TYR A 71 -2.28 11.39 -6.38
C TYR A 71 -2.73 10.22 -5.51
N TYR A 72 -3.24 9.15 -6.11
CA TYR A 72 -3.54 7.89 -5.43
C TYR A 72 -2.32 7.37 -4.66
N GLY A 73 -1.21 7.15 -5.37
CA GLY A 73 0.01 6.64 -4.75
C GLY A 73 0.57 7.57 -3.67
N PHE A 74 0.45 8.89 -3.86
CA PHE A 74 0.89 9.87 -2.89
C PHE A 74 0.07 9.86 -1.60
N ILE A 75 -1.26 9.84 -1.72
CA ILE A 75 -2.17 9.80 -0.57
C ILE A 75 -2.04 8.45 0.16
N PHE A 76 -2.10 7.33 -0.56
CA PHE A 76 -1.99 6.02 0.06
C PHE A 76 -0.60 5.77 0.65
N GLY A 77 0.47 6.16 -0.05
CA GLY A 77 1.83 6.04 0.45
C GLY A 77 2.07 6.88 1.70
N GLY A 78 1.53 8.11 1.75
CA GLY A 78 1.63 8.97 2.91
C GLY A 78 0.81 8.48 4.12
N ILE A 79 -0.42 7.98 3.91
CA ILE A 79 -1.17 7.34 5.01
C ILE A 79 -0.45 6.07 5.47
N GLY A 80 0.06 5.29 4.51
CA GLY A 80 0.84 4.08 4.70
C GLY A 80 2.02 4.25 5.67
N SER A 81 2.79 5.33 5.52
CA SER A 81 3.96 5.59 6.36
C SER A 81 3.62 5.86 7.83
N GLU A 82 2.39 6.29 8.12
CA GLU A 82 1.96 6.65 9.48
C GLU A 82 1.20 5.53 10.20
N LEU A 83 0.98 4.37 9.54
CA LEU A 83 0.24 3.25 10.15
C LEU A 83 0.82 2.84 11.49
N HIS A 84 2.15 2.80 11.61
CA HIS A 84 2.83 2.43 12.85
C HIS A 84 2.47 3.37 14.00
N GLU A 85 2.36 4.68 13.76
CA GLU A 85 1.92 5.61 14.81
C GLU A 85 0.44 5.43 15.16
N ILE A 86 -0.42 5.16 14.16
CA ILE A 86 -1.86 4.99 14.36
C ILE A 86 -2.15 3.71 15.15
N ILE A 87 -1.50 2.60 14.78
CA ILE A 87 -1.74 1.26 15.34
C ILE A 87 -0.98 1.08 16.67
N LEU A 88 0.28 1.51 16.74
CA LEU A 88 1.15 1.24 17.91
C LEU A 88 1.18 2.40 18.91
N ARG A 89 0.51 3.51 18.62
CA ARG A 89 0.21 4.66 19.49
C ARG A 89 1.39 5.35 20.18
N LYS A 90 2.66 4.94 19.99
CA LYS A 90 3.82 5.56 20.66
C LYS A 90 5.09 5.46 19.83
N LYS A 91 5.47 6.53 19.13
CA LYS A 91 6.83 6.72 18.59
C LYS A 91 7.91 6.53 19.68
N ASN A 92 7.60 6.95 20.92
CA ASN A 92 8.42 6.74 22.13
C ASN A 92 8.60 5.28 22.56
N SER A 93 7.88 4.33 21.96
CA SER A 93 8.03 2.89 22.23
C SER A 93 8.99 2.19 21.27
N LEU A 94 9.35 2.85 20.17
CA LEU A 94 10.36 2.36 19.25
C LEU A 94 11.74 2.52 19.89
N LYS A 95 12.44 1.40 20.04
CA LYS A 95 13.87 1.42 20.35
C LYS A 95 14.64 0.73 19.25
N LYS A 96 15.84 1.25 18.98
CA LYS A 96 16.78 0.59 18.09
C LYS A 96 17.32 -0.65 18.81
N LEU A 97 16.78 -1.81 18.45
CA LEU A 97 17.10 -3.09 19.07
C LEU A 97 17.86 -4.01 18.11
N TYR A 98 17.86 -3.69 16.82
CA TYR A 98 18.43 -4.49 15.75
C TYR A 98 19.39 -3.68 14.88
N PRO A 99 20.32 -4.33 14.14
CA PRO A 99 21.15 -3.67 13.14
C PRO A 99 20.31 -3.06 12.01
N THR A 100 20.86 -2.08 11.30
CA THR A 100 20.15 -1.43 10.18
C THR A 100 20.23 -2.26 8.92
N HIS A 101 19.13 -2.36 8.19
CA HIS A 101 19.01 -3.14 6.95
C HIS A 101 18.91 -2.25 5.69
N LYS A 102 19.53 -1.06 5.71
CA LYS A 102 19.47 -0.06 4.61
C LYS A 102 19.86 -0.61 3.23
N LYS A 103 20.88 -1.47 3.14
CA LYS A 103 21.27 -2.09 1.86
C LYS A 103 20.30 -3.19 1.46
N THR A 104 19.84 -3.98 2.43
CA THR A 104 18.88 -5.07 2.22
C THR A 104 17.57 -4.53 1.67
N ILE A 105 17.06 -3.40 2.18
CA ILE A 105 15.78 -2.86 1.68
C ILE A 105 15.88 -2.39 0.22
N ILE A 106 17.01 -1.79 -0.18
CA ILE A 106 17.24 -1.41 -1.59
C ILE A 106 17.22 -2.67 -2.47
N PHE A 107 17.90 -3.73 -2.04
CA PHE A 107 17.90 -5.00 -2.75
C PHE A 107 16.49 -5.64 -2.80
N LEU A 108 15.69 -5.54 -1.74
CA LEU A 108 14.31 -6.03 -1.72
C LEU A 108 13.40 -5.25 -2.67
N PHE A 109 13.55 -3.93 -2.76
CA PHE A 109 12.81 -3.15 -3.75
C PHE A 109 13.19 -3.51 -5.19
N LEU A 110 14.48 -3.75 -5.45
CA LEU A 110 14.93 -4.23 -6.76
C LEU A 110 14.34 -5.62 -7.05
N ILE A 111 14.40 -6.56 -6.10
CA ILE A 111 13.78 -7.88 -6.26
C ILE A 111 12.29 -7.74 -6.53
N CYS A 112 11.58 -6.90 -5.78
CA CYS A 112 10.16 -6.66 -5.98
C CYS A 112 9.86 -6.16 -7.39
N PHE A 113 10.59 -5.14 -7.84
CA PHE A 113 10.45 -4.58 -9.18
C PHE A 113 10.74 -5.62 -10.27
N PHE A 114 11.85 -6.35 -10.17
CA PHE A 114 12.19 -7.38 -11.16
C PHE A 114 11.27 -8.60 -11.09
N SER A 115 10.79 -8.99 -9.90
CA SER A 115 9.81 -10.07 -9.74
C SER A 115 8.48 -9.71 -10.40
N PHE A 116 8.06 -8.45 -10.26
CA PHE A 116 6.88 -7.93 -10.95
C PHE A 116 7.04 -8.03 -12.46
N ILE A 117 8.14 -7.52 -13.02
CA ILE A 117 8.46 -7.61 -14.45
C ILE A 117 8.49 -9.07 -14.91
N PHE A 118 9.09 -9.96 -14.13
CA PHE A 118 9.17 -11.39 -14.43
C PHE A 118 7.77 -12.03 -14.46
N PHE A 119 6.93 -11.75 -13.48
CA PHE A 119 5.56 -12.27 -13.40
C PHE A 119 4.71 -11.85 -14.60
N VAL A 120 4.76 -10.58 -15.00
CA VAL A 120 3.95 -10.10 -16.13
C VAL A 120 4.55 -10.51 -17.47
N ASN A 121 5.84 -10.27 -17.69
CA ASN A 121 6.43 -10.42 -19.03
C ASN A 121 6.82 -11.86 -19.36
N ILE A 122 7.24 -12.66 -18.37
CA ILE A 122 7.71 -14.04 -18.58
C ILE A 122 6.60 -15.03 -18.24
N LEU A 123 6.02 -14.96 -17.05
CA LEU A 123 4.95 -15.88 -16.64
C LEU A 123 3.57 -15.52 -17.22
N LYS A 124 3.45 -14.36 -17.89
CA LYS A 124 2.19 -13.87 -18.48
C LYS A 124 1.04 -13.83 -17.47
N LEU A 125 1.37 -13.56 -16.20
CA LEU A 125 0.36 -13.35 -15.16
C LEU A 125 -0.31 -12.00 -15.38
N ASN A 126 -1.60 -11.93 -15.05
CA ASN A 126 -2.31 -10.66 -15.01
C ASN A 126 -1.61 -9.66 -14.09
N SER A 127 -1.56 -8.39 -14.47
CA SER A 127 -0.89 -7.34 -13.70
C SER A 127 -1.36 -7.26 -12.25
N ILE A 128 -2.64 -7.46 -11.93
CA ILE A 128 -3.12 -7.40 -10.54
C ILE A 128 -2.53 -8.53 -9.68
N ILE A 129 -2.33 -9.71 -10.27
CA ILE A 129 -1.73 -10.86 -9.60
C ILE A 129 -0.26 -10.60 -9.32
N ALA A 130 0.46 -10.00 -10.28
CA ALA A 130 1.84 -9.58 -10.07
C ALA A 130 1.96 -8.49 -8.97
N HIS A 131 0.99 -7.57 -8.90
CA HIS A 131 0.88 -6.55 -7.84
C HIS A 131 0.60 -7.14 -6.46
N ILE A 132 -0.04 -8.30 -6.38
CA ILE A 132 -0.26 -9.01 -5.12
C ILE A 132 1.02 -9.75 -4.70
N PHE A 133 1.63 -10.52 -5.61
CA PHE A 133 2.75 -11.38 -5.23
C PHE A 133 4.01 -10.59 -4.86
N ALA A 134 4.35 -9.52 -5.58
CA ALA A 134 5.62 -8.84 -5.38
C ALA A 134 5.74 -8.21 -3.96
N PRO A 135 4.73 -7.49 -3.42
CA PRO A 135 4.75 -7.02 -2.03
C PRO A 135 4.68 -8.16 -1.00
N ILE A 136 3.94 -9.24 -1.27
CA ILE A 136 3.91 -10.42 -0.38
C ILE A 136 5.31 -11.03 -0.23
N LEU A 137 6.08 -11.14 -1.32
CA LEU A 137 7.46 -11.64 -1.26
C LEU A 137 8.36 -10.77 -0.37
N ILE A 138 8.29 -9.44 -0.50
CA ILE A 138 9.00 -8.53 0.41
C ILE A 138 8.56 -8.81 1.85
N GLY A 139 7.25 -8.86 2.09
CA GLY A 139 6.70 -8.98 3.42
C GLY A 139 7.10 -10.29 4.11
N VAL A 140 7.07 -11.40 3.39
CA VAL A 140 7.52 -12.72 3.87
C VAL A 140 9.01 -12.68 4.17
N PHE A 141 9.83 -12.10 3.29
CA PHE A 141 11.26 -11.99 3.51
C PHE A 141 11.60 -11.18 4.77
N ILE A 142 10.94 -10.03 4.95
CA ILE A 142 11.07 -9.22 6.17
C ILE A 142 10.62 -10.04 7.39
N GLY A 143 9.49 -10.73 7.33
CA GLY A 143 8.97 -11.54 8.42
C GLY A 143 9.89 -12.70 8.83
N ILE A 144 10.60 -13.31 7.88
CA ILE A 144 11.60 -14.36 8.14
C ILE A 144 12.79 -13.78 8.92
N LEU A 145 13.30 -12.62 8.50
CA LEU A 145 14.46 -11.98 9.13
C LEU A 145 14.11 -11.26 10.45
N ARG A 146 12.92 -10.69 10.55
CA ARG A 146 12.42 -9.87 11.65
C ARG A 146 11.06 -10.41 12.10
N LYS A 147 11.09 -11.58 12.75
CA LYS A 147 9.91 -12.24 13.30
C LYS A 147 9.11 -11.36 14.27
N ASP A 148 9.75 -10.40 14.92
CA ASP A 148 9.08 -9.42 15.78
C ASP A 148 8.14 -8.49 15.02
N LEU A 149 8.41 -8.24 13.74
CA LEU A 149 7.61 -7.38 12.86
C LEU A 149 6.46 -8.12 12.17
N PHE A 150 6.47 -9.45 12.09
CA PHE A 150 5.52 -10.21 11.27
C PHE A 150 4.04 -9.97 11.63
N ILE A 151 3.74 -9.90 12.94
CA ILE A 151 2.38 -9.60 13.41
C ILE A 151 1.98 -8.17 13.04
N ASP A 152 2.91 -7.22 13.15
CA ASP A 152 2.67 -5.83 12.79
C ASP A 152 2.42 -5.70 11.28
N GLN A 153 3.11 -6.48 10.44
CA GLN A 153 2.84 -6.55 8.99
C GLN A 153 1.42 -7.04 8.70
N ILE A 154 0.93 -8.05 9.42
CA ILE A 154 -0.44 -8.55 9.27
C ILE A 154 -1.44 -7.45 9.63
N TYR A 155 -1.23 -6.74 10.75
CA TYR A 155 -2.10 -5.62 11.13
C TYR A 155 -2.08 -4.50 10.08
N ASN A 156 -0.91 -4.21 9.51
CA ASN A 156 -0.79 -3.22 8.44
C ASN A 156 -1.53 -3.66 7.17
N GLY A 157 -1.40 -4.92 6.76
CA GLY A 157 -2.16 -5.49 5.64
C GLY A 157 -3.66 -5.38 5.86
N ILE A 158 -4.17 -5.80 7.03
CA ILE A 158 -5.60 -5.73 7.35
C ILE A 158 -6.09 -4.27 7.36
N PHE A 159 -5.31 -3.35 7.93
CA PHE A 159 -5.69 -1.95 8.00
C PHE A 159 -5.82 -1.31 6.62
N ILE A 160 -4.84 -1.53 5.73
CA ILE A 160 -4.91 -1.03 4.34
C ILE A 160 -6.08 -1.69 3.59
N MET A 161 -6.30 -2.99 3.77
CA MET A 161 -7.45 -3.69 3.20
C MET A 161 -8.79 -3.07 3.64
N ILE A 162 -8.95 -2.74 4.93
CA ILE A 162 -10.16 -2.07 5.44
C ILE A 162 -10.32 -0.69 4.80
N LEU A 163 -9.24 0.11 4.75
CA LEU A 163 -9.30 1.43 4.12
C LEU A 163 -9.74 1.31 2.66
N THR A 164 -9.08 0.47 1.87
CA THR A 164 -9.43 0.23 0.46
C THR A 164 -10.88 -0.27 0.30
N THR A 165 -11.36 -1.11 1.20
CA THR A 165 -12.76 -1.57 1.20
C THR A 165 -13.73 -0.41 1.40
N LEU A 166 -13.46 0.48 2.36
CA LEU A 166 -14.28 1.66 2.62
C LEU A 166 -14.28 2.61 1.41
N MET A 167 -13.13 2.75 0.71
CA MET A 167 -13.05 3.50 -0.54
C MET A 167 -14.04 2.95 -1.56
N PHE A 168 -13.97 1.64 -1.82
CA PHE A 168 -14.78 1.00 -2.85
C PHE A 168 -16.26 1.03 -2.51
N TRP A 169 -16.64 0.97 -1.24
CA TRP A 169 -18.04 1.15 -0.86
C TRP A 169 -18.56 2.55 -1.14
N ILE A 170 -17.79 3.59 -0.83
CA ILE A 170 -18.16 4.96 -1.18
C ILE A 170 -18.32 5.10 -2.69
N LEU A 171 -17.39 4.51 -3.45
CA LEU A 171 -17.44 4.50 -4.91
C LEU A 171 -18.63 3.71 -5.47
N LEU A 172 -18.99 2.56 -4.87
CA LEU A 172 -20.13 1.74 -5.28
C LEU A 172 -21.48 2.41 -4.98
N ILE A 173 -21.54 3.31 -4.00
CA ILE A 173 -22.73 4.15 -3.77
C ILE A 173 -22.92 5.13 -4.95
N ILE A 174 -21.81 5.65 -5.50
CA ILE A 174 -21.81 6.61 -6.60
C ILE A 174 -22.05 5.91 -7.95
N GLU A 175 -21.40 4.76 -8.17
CA GLU A 175 -21.47 3.98 -9.40
C GLU A 175 -21.64 2.48 -9.05
N PRO A 176 -22.89 1.98 -8.97
CA PRO A 176 -23.17 0.60 -8.60
C PRO A 176 -22.60 -0.45 -9.57
N GLN A 177 -22.32 -0.07 -10.82
CA GLN A 177 -21.71 -0.94 -11.85
C GLN A 177 -20.20 -0.75 -11.99
N LEU A 178 -19.55 -0.20 -10.95
CA LEU A 178 -18.14 0.14 -10.91
C LEU A 178 -17.22 -0.89 -11.60
N PHE A 179 -17.22 -2.12 -11.10
CA PHE A 179 -16.29 -3.14 -11.58
C PHE A 179 -16.63 -3.62 -13.00
N ILE A 180 -17.90 -3.62 -13.39
CA ILE A 180 -18.31 -4.01 -14.76
C ILE A 180 -17.82 -2.97 -15.78
N LYS A 181 -17.78 -1.71 -15.37
CA LYS A 181 -17.52 -0.59 -16.26
C LYS A 181 -16.04 -0.28 -16.42
N TYR A 182 -15.26 -0.43 -15.35
CA TYR A 182 -13.88 0.04 -15.31
C TYR A 182 -12.86 -1.08 -15.15
N TRP A 183 -13.23 -2.27 -14.65
CA TRP A 183 -12.31 -3.40 -14.53
C TRP A 183 -12.51 -4.36 -15.70
N TYR A 184 -11.42 -5.01 -16.12
CA TYR A 184 -11.53 -6.11 -17.07
C TYR A 184 -11.95 -7.38 -16.33
N ILE A 185 -13.25 -7.54 -16.06
CA ILE A 185 -13.79 -8.64 -15.23
C ILE A 185 -13.35 -10.01 -15.73
N ASP A 186 -13.26 -10.22 -17.05
CA ASP A 186 -12.85 -11.49 -17.65
C ASP A 186 -11.40 -11.87 -17.31
N ASN A 187 -10.58 -10.90 -16.88
CA ASN A 187 -9.21 -11.12 -16.46
C ASN A 187 -9.06 -11.32 -14.94
N LEU A 188 -10.16 -11.23 -14.18
CA LEU A 188 -10.21 -11.48 -12.75
C LEU A 188 -10.72 -12.91 -12.46
N SER A 189 -10.67 -13.34 -11.20
CA SER A 189 -11.18 -14.66 -10.79
C SER A 189 -12.70 -14.81 -10.87
N GLY A 190 -13.44 -13.70 -11.01
CA GLY A 190 -14.90 -13.67 -10.93
C GLY A 190 -15.46 -13.84 -9.52
N ILE A 191 -14.61 -13.88 -8.49
CA ILE A 191 -15.03 -14.01 -7.08
C ILE A 191 -15.26 -12.60 -6.50
N PHE A 192 -16.49 -12.33 -6.07
CA PHE A 192 -16.86 -11.06 -5.45
C PHE A 192 -17.24 -11.27 -3.98
N ILE A 193 -16.66 -10.44 -3.10
CA ILE A 193 -17.02 -10.34 -1.69
C ILE A 193 -17.58 -8.94 -1.49
N LEU A 194 -18.79 -8.81 -0.96
CA LEU A 194 -19.43 -7.50 -0.71
C LEU A 194 -19.41 -6.56 -1.94
N LYS A 195 -19.61 -7.14 -3.13
CA LYS A 195 -19.59 -6.49 -4.47
C LYS A 195 -18.22 -5.98 -4.93
N ILE A 196 -17.13 -6.35 -4.28
CA ILE A 196 -15.75 -6.00 -4.64
C ILE A 196 -15.02 -7.29 -5.06
N PRO A 197 -14.24 -7.30 -6.15
CA PRO A 197 -13.42 -8.45 -6.54
C PRO A 197 -12.44 -8.84 -5.44
N ILE A 198 -12.21 -10.15 -5.24
CA ILE A 198 -11.28 -10.66 -4.23
C ILE A 198 -9.86 -10.10 -4.39
N GLU A 199 -9.45 -9.83 -5.63
CA GLU A 199 -8.15 -9.30 -6.00
C GLU A 199 -7.87 -7.95 -5.34
N GLU A 200 -8.88 -7.09 -5.19
CA GLU A 200 -8.74 -5.77 -4.55
C GLU A 200 -8.39 -5.90 -3.06
N TYR A 201 -9.00 -6.87 -2.38
CA TYR A 201 -8.70 -7.16 -0.99
C TYR A 201 -7.29 -7.70 -0.83
N LEU A 202 -6.91 -8.66 -1.69
CA LEU A 202 -5.60 -9.28 -1.68
C LEU A 202 -4.50 -8.27 -2.00
N PHE A 203 -4.74 -7.39 -2.97
CA PHE A 203 -3.82 -6.32 -3.35
C PHE A 203 -3.61 -5.34 -2.20
N ALA A 204 -4.69 -4.83 -1.61
CA ALA A 204 -4.62 -3.91 -0.49
C ALA A 204 -3.90 -4.54 0.72
N PHE A 205 -4.21 -5.80 1.03
CA PHE A 205 -3.51 -6.54 2.07
C PHE A 205 -2.01 -6.71 1.75
N ALA A 206 -1.66 -7.12 0.53
CA ALA A 206 -0.29 -7.34 0.10
C ALA A 206 0.56 -6.08 0.24
N VAL A 207 0.04 -4.93 -0.19
CA VAL A 207 0.71 -3.63 -0.08
C VAL A 207 0.97 -3.29 1.39
N GLY A 208 -0.05 -3.39 2.25
CA GLY A 208 0.11 -3.09 3.68
C GLY A 208 1.07 -4.07 4.39
N PHE A 209 0.99 -5.36 4.07
CA PHE A 209 1.84 -6.41 4.64
C PHE A 209 3.31 -6.28 4.21
N GLY A 210 3.54 -6.00 2.93
CA GLY A 210 4.88 -5.88 2.35
C GLY A 210 5.57 -4.57 2.70
N LEU A 211 4.85 -3.46 2.67
CA LEU A 211 5.44 -2.12 2.74
C LEU A 211 5.26 -1.42 4.09
N GLY A 212 4.36 -1.90 4.95
CA GLY A 212 4.02 -1.23 6.21
C GLY A 212 5.22 -1.00 7.14
N ASN A 213 6.09 -2.00 7.31
CA ASN A 213 7.16 -1.98 8.32
C ASN A 213 8.55 -1.66 7.75
N ILE A 214 8.59 -1.01 6.60
CA ILE A 214 9.86 -0.73 5.91
C ILE A 214 10.78 0.15 6.77
N TYR A 215 10.22 1.10 7.50
CA TYR A 215 10.99 1.98 8.38
C TYR A 215 11.67 1.20 9.52
N GLU A 216 10.90 0.38 10.23
CA GLU A 216 11.34 -0.45 11.36
C GLU A 216 12.41 -1.46 10.92
N PHE A 217 12.20 -2.06 9.75
CA PHE A 217 13.16 -2.96 9.15
C PHE A 217 14.46 -2.22 8.78
N THR A 218 14.34 -1.11 8.04
CA THR A 218 15.48 -0.34 7.51
C THR A 218 16.39 0.18 8.62
N PHE A 219 15.81 0.71 9.70
CA PHE A 219 16.56 1.36 10.78
C PHE A 219 16.77 0.48 12.02
N GLY A 220 16.22 -0.74 12.04
CA GLY A 220 16.38 -1.68 13.15
C GLY A 220 15.56 -1.31 14.39
N TYR A 221 14.45 -0.61 14.20
CA TYR A 221 13.52 -0.27 15.29
C TYR A 221 12.56 -1.41 15.57
N SER A 222 12.18 -1.56 16.83
CA SER A 222 11.15 -2.50 17.28
C SER A 222 10.40 -1.93 18.48
N VAL A 223 9.15 -2.35 18.65
CA VAL A 223 8.24 -1.88 19.69
C VAL A 223 8.53 -2.61 21.00
N ILE A 224 8.86 -1.87 22.06
CA ILE A 224 8.98 -2.46 23.40
C ILE A 224 7.58 -2.68 23.97
N LYS A 225 7.14 -3.93 23.98
CA LYS A 225 5.95 -4.34 24.74
C LYS A 225 6.23 -4.15 26.23
N ASN A 226 5.42 -3.33 26.90
CA ASN A 226 5.59 -2.88 28.30
C ASN A 226 5.78 -4.01 29.35
N LYS A 227 5.53 -5.29 29.01
CA LYS A 227 5.81 -6.44 29.89
C LYS A 227 7.30 -6.69 30.16
N ASN A 228 8.23 -6.19 29.33
CA ASN A 228 9.68 -6.44 29.50
C ASN A 228 10.48 -5.26 30.07
N LYS A 229 9.84 -4.23 30.62
CA LYS A 229 10.53 -3.03 31.13
C LYS A 229 11.53 -3.34 32.27
N LYS A 230 11.41 -4.49 32.95
CA LYS A 230 12.31 -4.91 34.04
C LYS A 230 13.59 -5.64 33.59
N SER A 231 13.68 -6.20 32.39
CA SER A 231 14.88 -6.97 31.98
C SER A 231 15.96 -6.13 31.30
N TYR A 232 15.61 -5.00 30.68
CA TYR A 232 16.56 -4.13 29.97
C TYR A 232 17.24 -3.07 30.85
N LEU A 233 16.87 -2.96 32.13
CA LEU A 233 17.54 -2.09 33.11
C LEU A 233 18.64 -2.83 33.91
N LYS A 234 18.96 -4.07 33.51
CA LYS A 234 20.10 -4.83 34.03
C LYS A 234 21.04 -5.19 32.88
N LYS A 235 21.77 -4.21 32.37
CA LYS A 235 23.03 -4.38 31.65
C LYS A 235 23.74 -3.04 31.57
#